data_AF-K9QCD3-F1
#
_entry.id   AF-K9QCD3-F1
#
_cell.length_a   1.000
_cell.length_b   1.000
_cell.length_c   1.000
_cell.angle_alpha   90.00
_cell.angle_beta   90.00
_cell.angle_gamma   90.00
#
_symmetry.space_group_name_H-M   'P 1'
#
loop_
_entity.id
_entity.type
_entity.pdbx_description
1 polymer ?
#
loop_
_entity_poly.entity_id
_entity_poly.type
_entity_poly.pdbx_seq_one_letter_code
_entity_poly.pdbx_strand_id
1 'polypeptide(L)'
;MKNLKSVGLLIVFGTLISRFIGYPIALASEIEKQDIILSANGAAGSEDWEYNASRGQGWVRYKLDWQPDVRIKSVSGKCVDNCKNDARKFQYRLALEKKKIILYMKATNELPGLIRVEVSAVID
;
A
#
# COMPACT_ATOMS: atom_id res chain seq x y z
N MET A 1 -68.09 -22.13 54.27
CA MET A 1 -67.93 -22.59 52.87
C MET A 1 -66.54 -22.23 52.37
N LYS A 2 -65.81 -23.23 51.85
CA LYS A 2 -64.76 -23.20 50.80
C LYS A 2 -63.48 -22.40 51.12
N ASN A 3 -62.40 -23.04 51.58
CA ASN A 3 -61.37 -23.74 50.79
C ASN A 3 -60.60 -22.84 49.81
N LEU A 4 -59.37 -22.45 50.18
CA LEU A 4 -58.34 -22.09 49.20
C LEU A 4 -57.33 -23.25 49.13
N LYS A 5 -57.40 -24.03 48.04
CA LYS A 5 -56.36 -24.98 47.64
C LYS A 5 -55.45 -24.28 46.63
N SER A 6 -54.14 -24.40 46.88
CA SER A 6 -53.06 -24.73 45.95
C SER A 6 -52.91 -23.91 44.65
N VAL A 7 -51.68 -23.50 44.35
CA VAL A 7 -50.82 -24.14 43.32
C VAL A 7 -49.61 -23.23 43.12
N GLY A 8 -48.42 -23.78 43.39
CA GLY A 8 -47.15 -23.15 43.05
C GLY A 8 -46.92 -23.09 41.54
N LEU A 9 -46.29 -22.02 41.09
CA LEU A 9 -45.77 -21.89 39.74
C LEU A 9 -44.27 -21.61 39.83
N LEU A 10 -43.48 -22.65 39.56
CA LEU A 10 -42.04 -22.57 39.38
C LEU A 10 -41.77 -21.87 38.04
N ILE A 11 -41.09 -20.73 38.07
CA ILE A 11 -40.60 -20.07 36.85
C ILE A 11 -39.12 -20.44 36.70
N VAL A 12 -38.84 -21.40 35.81
CA VAL A 12 -37.48 -21.68 35.33
C VAL A 12 -37.27 -20.86 34.06
N PHE A 13 -36.67 -19.67 34.19
CA PHE A 13 -36.14 -18.93 33.04
C PHE A 13 -34.75 -19.47 32.72
N GLY A 14 -34.67 -20.38 31.75
CA GLY A 14 -33.44 -20.68 31.05
C GLY A 14 -33.18 -19.57 30.03
N THR A 15 -32.20 -18.71 30.29
CA THR A 15 -31.74 -17.70 29.33
C THR A 15 -30.93 -18.37 28.22
N LEU A 16 -31.53 -18.48 27.03
CA LEU A 16 -30.80 -18.59 25.78
C LEU A 16 -29.98 -17.30 25.61
N ILE A 17 -28.68 -17.34 25.86
CA ILE A 17 -27.77 -16.28 25.39
C ILE A 17 -27.07 -16.80 24.14
N SER A 18 -27.66 -16.37 23.04
CA SER A 18 -27.09 -16.10 21.72
C SER A 18 -25.62 -16.49 21.55
N ARG A 19 -25.40 -17.47 20.67
CA ARG A 19 -24.13 -17.63 19.97
C ARG A 19 -23.91 -16.35 19.17
N PHE A 20 -23.10 -15.42 19.67
CA PHE A 20 -22.47 -14.41 18.83
C PHE A 20 -21.60 -15.17 17.82
N ILE A 21 -22.17 -15.43 16.65
CA ILE A 21 -21.42 -15.72 15.45
C ILE A 21 -20.62 -14.45 15.20
N GLY A 22 -19.40 -14.41 15.73
CA GLY A 22 -18.42 -13.41 15.38
C GLY A 22 -18.12 -13.57 13.90
N TYR A 23 -18.86 -12.86 13.06
CA TYR A 23 -18.44 -12.64 11.70
C TYR A 23 -17.07 -11.97 11.79
N PRO A 24 -16.01 -12.53 11.18
CA PRO A 24 -14.76 -11.82 11.09
C PRO A 24 -15.05 -10.52 10.35
N ILE A 25 -14.83 -9.39 11.01
CA ILE A 25 -14.82 -8.08 10.36
C ILE A 25 -13.68 -8.17 9.36
N ALA A 26 -14.02 -8.34 8.09
CA ALA A 26 -13.04 -8.20 7.01
C ALA A 26 -12.56 -6.74 7.08
N LEU A 27 -11.39 -6.52 7.68
CA LEU A 27 -10.69 -5.25 7.61
C LEU A 27 -10.46 -4.96 6.12
N ALA A 28 -11.25 -4.04 5.56
CA ALA A 28 -11.11 -3.62 4.19
C ALA A 28 -9.74 -2.98 4.05
N SER A 29 -8.87 -3.56 3.22
CA SER A 29 -7.56 -2.98 2.95
C SER A 29 -7.73 -1.63 2.25
N GLU A 30 -7.21 -0.57 2.85
CA GLU A 30 -7.13 0.75 2.22
C GLU A 30 -5.94 0.81 1.25
N ILE A 31 -5.99 1.73 0.28
CA ILE A 31 -4.92 1.97 -0.69
C ILE A 31 -4.51 3.43 -0.59
N GLU A 32 -3.27 3.66 -0.15
CA GLU A 32 -2.65 4.99 -0.20
C GLU A 32 -1.80 5.13 -1.46
N LYS A 33 -1.69 6.35 -1.96
CA LYS A 33 -0.99 6.68 -3.21
C LYS A 33 -0.12 7.91 -3.07
N GLN A 34 1.03 7.89 -3.75
CA GLN A 34 1.93 9.04 -3.86
C GLN A 34 2.60 9.05 -5.23
N ASP A 35 2.64 10.21 -5.87
CA ASP A 35 3.43 10.40 -7.08
C ASP A 35 4.89 10.64 -6.72
N ILE A 36 5.80 10.01 -7.46
CA ILE A 36 7.25 10.24 -7.42
C ILE A 36 7.77 10.56 -8.81
N ILE A 37 8.83 11.36 -8.89
CA ILE A 37 9.50 11.67 -10.16
C ILE A 37 10.82 10.91 -10.30
N LEU A 38 10.94 10.17 -11.40
CA LEU A 38 12.10 9.37 -11.73
C LEU A 38 12.88 9.99 -12.90
N SER A 39 14.19 10.13 -12.72
CA SER A 39 15.11 10.66 -13.73
C SER A 39 16.14 9.63 -14.19
N ALA A 40 16.34 9.55 -15.51
CA ALA A 40 17.41 8.78 -16.12
C ALA A 40 18.46 9.76 -16.61
N ASN A 41 19.70 9.55 -16.22
CA ASN A 41 20.86 10.35 -16.62
C ASN A 41 20.69 11.86 -16.37
N GLY A 42 20.00 12.26 -15.28
CA GLY A 42 19.84 13.66 -14.90
C GLY A 42 19.04 14.47 -15.91
N ALA A 43 17.86 13.98 -16.30
CA ALA A 43 16.95 14.71 -17.16
C ALA A 43 16.29 15.87 -16.41
N ALA A 44 16.44 17.07 -16.97
CA ALA A 44 16.06 18.34 -16.34
C ALA A 44 16.88 18.63 -15.06
N GLY A 45 16.84 19.86 -14.56
CA GLY A 45 17.72 20.30 -13.46
C GLY A 45 17.56 19.42 -12.22
N SER A 46 18.51 19.47 -11.27
CA SER A 46 18.45 18.67 -10.04
C SER A 46 17.18 18.87 -9.19
N GLU A 47 16.39 19.91 -9.50
CA GLU A 47 15.16 20.26 -8.79
C GLU A 47 13.91 19.53 -9.33
N ASP A 48 13.98 18.97 -10.54
CA ASP A 48 12.81 18.42 -11.23
C ASP A 48 12.56 16.94 -10.92
N TRP A 49 13.48 16.27 -10.23
CA TRP A 49 13.39 14.84 -9.95
C TRP A 49 13.76 14.49 -8.51
N GLU A 50 13.11 13.46 -7.98
CA GLU A 50 13.35 12.97 -6.61
C GLU A 50 14.38 11.83 -6.60
N TYR A 51 14.37 10.98 -7.64
CA TYR A 51 15.24 9.81 -7.72
C TYR A 51 15.88 9.72 -9.12
N ASN A 52 17.19 9.59 -9.19
CA ASN A 52 17.93 9.51 -10.46
C ASN A 52 18.74 8.23 -10.59
N ALA A 53 18.81 7.66 -11.79
CA ALA A 53 19.77 6.61 -12.11
C ALA A 53 20.55 6.98 -13.36
N SER A 54 21.87 6.81 -13.31
CA SER A 54 22.74 6.99 -14.49
C SER A 54 23.14 5.63 -15.08
N ARG A 55 23.30 5.56 -16.41
CA ARG A 55 23.54 4.30 -17.14
C ARG A 55 24.75 3.50 -16.63
N GLY A 56 25.78 4.19 -16.15
CA GLY A 56 27.00 3.60 -15.59
C GLY A 56 26.87 3.04 -14.18
N GLN A 57 25.81 3.38 -13.43
CA GLN A 57 25.62 2.94 -12.04
C GLN A 57 25.00 1.55 -11.92
N GLY A 58 24.40 1.03 -12.99
CA GLY A 58 23.63 -0.21 -12.94
C GLY A 58 22.32 -0.01 -12.16
N TRP A 59 22.01 -0.95 -11.26
CA TRP A 59 20.84 -0.84 -10.39
C TRP A 59 21.19 -0.02 -9.15
N VAL A 60 20.52 1.11 -9.00
CA VAL A 60 20.57 1.94 -7.79
C VAL A 60 19.38 1.65 -6.90
N ARG A 61 19.54 1.86 -5.59
CA ARG A 61 18.56 1.56 -4.56
C ARG A 61 18.24 2.82 -3.77
N TYR A 62 16.97 3.17 -3.73
CA TYR A 62 16.43 4.29 -2.96
C TYR A 62 15.44 3.80 -1.94
N LYS A 63 15.52 4.34 -0.73
CA LYS A 63 14.39 4.32 0.19
C LYS A 63 13.51 5.50 -0.20
N LEU A 64 12.21 5.27 -0.45
CA LEU A 64 11.31 6.39 -0.73
C LEU A 64 11.14 7.26 0.52
N ASP A 65 11.06 8.56 0.33
CA ASP A 65 10.81 9.50 1.43
C ASP A 65 9.39 9.32 2.00
N TRP A 66 8.42 9.13 1.10
CA TRP A 66 7.06 8.74 1.49
C TRP A 66 7.01 7.29 1.96
N GLN A 67 6.43 7.09 3.15
CA GLN A 67 6.20 5.80 3.79
C GLN A 67 4.89 5.89 4.57
N PRO A 68 3.87 5.05 4.28
CA PRO A 68 2.69 4.96 5.12
C PRO A 68 3.05 4.66 6.58
N ASP A 69 2.35 5.30 7.53
CA ASP A 69 2.58 5.12 8.97
C ASP A 69 1.98 3.81 9.52
N VAL A 70 1.20 3.13 8.69
CA VAL A 70 0.56 1.85 9.00
C VAL A 70 1.30 0.69 8.34
N ARG A 71 0.83 -0.54 8.60
CA ARG A 71 1.46 -1.73 8.02
C ARG A 71 1.13 -1.84 6.53
N ILE A 72 2.18 -1.91 5.72
CA ILE A 72 2.09 -2.09 4.27
C ILE A 72 2.06 -3.59 3.94
N LYS A 73 1.03 -4.01 3.20
CA LYS A 73 0.87 -5.39 2.69
C LYS A 73 1.60 -5.59 1.37
N SER A 74 1.43 -4.65 0.45
CA SER A 74 2.05 -4.71 -0.88
C SER A 74 2.26 -3.30 -1.42
N VAL A 75 3.17 -3.21 -2.39
CA VAL A 75 3.46 -1.95 -3.09
C VAL A 75 3.52 -2.22 -4.58
N SER A 76 3.06 -1.27 -5.37
CA SER A 76 3.13 -1.29 -6.83
C SER A 76 3.36 0.12 -7.35
N GLY A 77 3.78 0.23 -8.62
CA GLY A 77 4.04 1.52 -9.26
C GLY A 77 3.52 1.51 -10.68
N LYS A 78 2.84 2.58 -11.06
CA LYS A 78 2.32 2.79 -12.41
C LYS A 78 2.84 4.10 -12.95
N CYS A 79 3.45 4.07 -14.14
CA CYS A 79 3.79 5.31 -14.81
C CYS A 79 2.50 6.06 -15.19
N VAL A 80 2.41 7.34 -14.80
CA VAL A 80 1.24 8.20 -15.00
C VAL A 80 1.53 9.41 -15.88
N ASP A 81 2.80 9.79 -16.07
CA ASP A 81 3.21 10.89 -16.95
C ASP A 81 4.50 10.59 -17.72
N ASN A 82 4.62 11.17 -18.92
CA ASN A 82 5.72 10.98 -19.88
C ASN A 82 6.05 9.53 -20.28
N CYS A 83 5.15 8.58 -19.98
CA CYS A 83 5.39 7.15 -20.16
C CYS A 83 5.68 6.76 -21.61
N LYS A 84 5.00 7.38 -22.58
CA LYS A 84 5.16 7.04 -24.00
C LYS A 84 6.54 7.45 -24.54
N ASN A 85 7.07 8.56 -24.05
CA ASN A 85 8.32 9.15 -24.55
C ASN A 85 9.53 8.52 -23.85
N ASP A 86 9.41 8.36 -22.54
CA ASP A 86 10.58 8.22 -21.69
C ASP A 86 10.63 6.90 -20.94
N ALA A 87 9.52 6.16 -20.75
CA ALA A 87 9.54 4.92 -19.95
C ALA A 87 10.58 3.90 -20.41
N ARG A 88 10.86 3.81 -21.73
CA ARG A 88 11.88 2.92 -22.29
C ARG A 88 13.31 3.23 -21.86
N LYS A 89 13.56 4.42 -21.32
CA LYS A 89 14.87 4.89 -20.80
C LYS A 89 15.12 4.36 -19.38
N PHE A 90 14.14 3.67 -18.79
CA PHE A 90 14.14 3.20 -17.41
C PHE A 90 13.88 1.71 -17.30
N GLN A 91 14.41 1.13 -16.23
CA GLN A 91 13.82 0.00 -15.54
C GLN A 91 13.66 0.40 -14.08
N TYR A 92 12.51 0.10 -13.50
CA TYR A 92 12.28 0.31 -12.08
C TYR A 92 11.42 -0.81 -11.49
N ARG A 93 11.59 -1.05 -10.19
CA ARG A 93 10.78 -1.97 -9.39
C ARG A 93 10.63 -1.41 -7.98
N LEU A 94 9.47 -1.66 -7.38
CA LEU A 94 9.21 -1.34 -5.99
C LEU A 94 9.20 -2.63 -5.18
N ALA A 95 9.76 -2.58 -3.97
CA ALA A 95 9.80 -3.70 -3.05
C ALA A 95 9.52 -3.23 -1.62
N LEU A 96 9.04 -4.15 -0.79
CA LEU A 96 8.94 -3.95 0.66
C LEU A 96 10.10 -4.64 1.35
N GLU A 97 10.95 -3.87 2.01
CA GLU A 97 12.06 -4.39 2.80
C GLU A 97 12.03 -3.82 4.20
N LYS A 98 11.98 -4.70 5.22
CA LYS A 98 11.91 -4.29 6.63
C LYS A 98 10.82 -3.23 6.87
N LYS A 99 9.64 -3.42 6.26
CA LYS A 99 8.49 -2.51 6.29
C LYS A 99 8.72 -1.13 5.65
N LYS A 100 9.73 -0.98 4.79
CA LYS A 100 9.98 0.24 4.03
C LYS A 100 9.82 -0.01 2.54
N ILE A 101 9.26 0.97 1.84
CA ILE A 101 9.16 0.98 0.38
C ILE A 101 10.53 1.34 -0.18
N ILE A 102 11.09 0.41 -0.96
CA ILE A 102 12.36 0.55 -1.64
C ILE A 102 12.11 0.61 -3.14
N LEU A 103 12.63 1.65 -3.77
CA LEU A 103 12.72 1.78 -5.21
C LEU A 103 14.08 1.26 -5.68
N TYR A 104 14.05 0.33 -6.62
CA TYR A 104 15.23 -0.01 -7.41
C TYR A 104 15.05 0.54 -8.80
N MET A 105 16.09 1.16 -9.33
CA MET A 105 16.03 1.87 -10.59
C MET A 105 17.30 1.67 -11.39
N LYS A 106 17.19 1.71 -12.71
CA LYS A 106 18.30 1.63 -13.66
C LYS A 106 17.96 2.44 -14.92
N ALA A 107 18.90 3.23 -15.41
CA ALA A 107 18.82 3.79 -16.76
C ALA A 107 19.21 2.73 -17.79
N THR A 108 18.42 2.57 -18.85
CA THR A 108 18.61 1.52 -19.87
C THR A 108 19.53 1.96 -21.00
N ASN A 109 19.58 3.26 -21.28
CA ASN A 109 20.42 3.90 -22.29
C ASN A 109 21.01 5.22 -21.74
N GLU A 110 21.74 5.95 -22.57
CA GLU A 110 22.43 7.20 -22.20
C GLU A 110 21.56 8.46 -22.33
N LEU A 111 20.34 8.34 -22.86
CA LEU A 111 19.47 9.49 -23.07
C LEU A 111 18.91 9.99 -21.73
N PRO A 112 18.79 11.31 -21.54
CA PRO A 112 18.03 11.85 -20.43
C PRO A 112 16.56 11.47 -20.59
N GLY A 113 15.91 11.04 -19.51
CA GLY A 113 14.46 10.90 -19.45
C GLY A 113 13.87 11.24 -18.10
N LEU A 114 12.61 11.67 -18.08
CA LEU A 114 11.85 11.99 -16.88
C LEU A 114 10.47 11.34 -16.96
N ILE A 115 10.07 10.58 -15.94
CA ILE A 115 8.71 10.03 -15.81
C ILE A 115 8.15 10.27 -14.41
N ARG A 116 6.82 10.39 -14.32
CA ARG A 116 6.11 10.36 -13.05
C ARG A 116 5.51 8.99 -12.83
N VAL A 117 5.69 8.44 -11.64
CA VAL A 117 5.17 7.15 -11.23
C VAL A 117 4.27 7.34 -10.02
N GLU A 118 3.01 6.90 -10.12
CA GLU A 118 2.11 6.76 -8.98
C GLU A 118 2.49 5.47 -8.25
N VAL A 119 3.00 5.61 -7.04
CA VAL A 119 3.26 4.51 -6.11
C VAL A 119 1.99 4.25 -5.32
N SER A 120 1.51 3.02 -5.33
CA SER A 120 0.35 2.58 -4.56
C SER A 120 0.78 1.58 -3.48
N ALA A 121 0.40 1.84 -2.24
CA ALA A 121 0.61 0.95 -1.10
C ALA A 121 -0.74 0.42 -0.60
N VAL A 122 -0.89 -0.91 -0.59
CA VAL A 122 -2.05 -1.55 0.06
C VAL A 122 -1.73 -1.68 1.54
N ILE A 123 -2.59 -1.15 2.40
CA ILE A 123 -2.39 -1.09 3.84
C ILE A 123 -3.38 -1.97 4.62
N ASP A 124 -3.04 -2.25 5.88
CA ASP A 124 -3.88 -2.94 6.86
C ASP A 124 -4.97 -2.05 7.43
#